data_AF-A0A2D6P6D4-F1
#
_entry.id   AF-A0A2D6P6D4-F1
#
_cell.length_a   1.000
_cell.length_b   1.000
_cell.length_c   1.000
_cell.angle_alpha   90.00
_cell.angle_beta   90.00
_cell.angle_gamma   90.00
#
_symmetry.space_group_name_H-M   'P 1'
#
loop_
_entity.id
_entity.type
_entity.pdbx_description
1 polymer ?
#
loop_
_entity_poly.entity_id
_entity_poly.type
_entity_poly.pdbx_seq_one_letter_code
_entity_poly.pdbx_strand_id
1 'polypeptide(L)'
;MPNSNKFLKPYVPQPGLLEPNPGNPLGYVTNDGMWAAVPCGKKFSIIHNGSVIHQSRTYDSALNFIKKGVKNEGSKRNRRQRTG
;
A
#
# COMPACT_ATOMS: atom_id res chain seq x y z
N MET A 1 28.76 -30.24 -19.44
CA MET A 1 28.74 -28.84 -19.89
C MET A 1 27.79 -28.06 -18.99
N PRO A 2 28.23 -27.05 -18.22
CA PRO A 2 27.33 -26.29 -17.37
C PRO A 2 26.54 -25.27 -18.20
N ASN A 3 25.24 -25.25 -17.96
CA ASN A 3 24.21 -24.59 -18.76
C ASN A 3 24.29 -23.06 -18.74
N SER A 4 24.22 -22.51 -19.95
CA SER A 4 23.78 -21.18 -20.39
C SER A 4 23.39 -20.17 -19.30
N ASN A 5 24.25 -19.15 -19.16
CA ASN A 5 24.01 -17.75 -18.81
C ASN A 5 22.54 -17.32 -18.71
N LYS A 6 21.91 -17.54 -17.56
CA LYS A 6 20.74 -16.75 -17.17
C LYS A 6 21.26 -15.42 -16.63
N PHE A 7 21.10 -14.36 -17.41
CA PHE A 7 21.35 -12.99 -16.93
C PHE A 7 20.52 -12.77 -15.66
N LEU A 8 21.19 -12.77 -14.50
CA LEU A 8 20.57 -12.40 -13.24
C LEU A 8 20.32 -10.90 -13.31
N LYS A 9 19.05 -10.50 -13.43
CA LYS A 9 18.68 -9.08 -13.38
C LYS A 9 19.28 -8.48 -12.11
N PRO A 10 19.84 -7.25 -12.17
CA PRO A 10 20.34 -6.58 -10.97
C PRO A 10 19.24 -6.54 -9.92
N TYR A 11 19.59 -6.88 -8.68
CA TYR A 11 18.67 -6.80 -7.56
C TYR A 11 18.28 -5.32 -7.35
N VAL A 12 17.09 -4.96 -7.79
CA VAL A 12 16.51 -3.64 -7.52
C VAL A 12 15.72 -3.75 -6.23
N PRO A 13 16.08 -3.03 -5.16
CA PRO A 13 15.20 -2.90 -4.01
C PRO A 13 13.90 -2.23 -4.51
N GLN A 14 12.77 -2.94 -4.40
CA GLN A 14 11.43 -2.53 -4.84
C GLN A 14 11.20 -2.49 -6.37
N PRO A 15 11.18 -3.65 -7.05
CA PRO A 15 10.93 -3.72 -8.50
C PRO A 15 9.53 -3.24 -8.92
N GLY A 16 8.60 -3.05 -7.98
CA GLY A 16 7.24 -2.59 -8.22
C GLY A 16 7.01 -1.08 -8.08
N LEU A 17 8.05 -0.28 -7.82
CA LEU A 17 7.90 1.18 -7.65
C LEU A 17 7.43 1.89 -8.94
N LEU A 18 7.78 1.33 -10.11
CA LEU A 18 7.41 1.85 -11.43
C LEU A 18 6.25 1.09 -12.07
N GLU A 19 5.67 0.11 -11.37
CA GLU A 19 4.55 -0.67 -11.89
C GLU A 19 3.23 0.09 -11.64
N PRO A 20 2.35 0.21 -12.66
CA PRO A 20 1.08 0.92 -12.52
C PRO A 20 0.12 0.23 -11.53
N ASN A 21 0.34 -1.07 -11.29
CA ASN A 21 -0.40 -1.88 -10.34
C ASN A 21 0.53 -2.28 -9.18
N PRO A 22 0.50 -1.58 -8.02
CA PRO A 22 1.27 -1.98 -6.85
C PRO A 22 0.88 -3.39 -6.39
N GLY A 23 1.87 -4.30 -6.44
CA GLY A 23 1.71 -5.73 -6.18
C GLY A 23 2.31 -6.20 -4.85
N ASN A 24 1.58 -7.08 -4.17
CA ASN A 24 2.00 -7.88 -3.02
C ASN A 24 3.35 -8.59 -3.33
N PRO A 25 4.39 -8.53 -2.47
CA PRO A 25 4.43 -8.10 -1.06
C PRO A 25 5.01 -6.71 -0.81
N LEU A 26 5.15 -5.85 -1.83
CA LEU A 26 5.92 -4.60 -1.71
C LEU A 26 5.19 -3.48 -0.96
N GLY A 27 3.89 -3.66 -0.67
CA GLY A 27 3.05 -2.68 0.01
C GLY A 27 2.10 -1.96 -0.95
N TYR A 28 1.35 -1.00 -0.41
CA TYR A 28 0.37 -0.20 -1.13
C TYR A 28 0.42 1.24 -0.64
N VAL A 29 0.32 2.23 -1.53
CA VAL A 29 0.20 3.64 -1.19
C VAL A 29 -0.92 4.23 -2.04
N THR A 30 -1.78 5.04 -1.45
CA THR A 30 -2.81 5.77 -2.19
C THR A 30 -2.20 6.91 -3.01
N ASN A 31 -2.84 7.30 -4.12
CA ASN A 31 -2.30 8.33 -5.03
C ASN A 31 -2.13 9.71 -4.37
N ASP A 32 -2.92 10.00 -3.35
CA ASP A 32 -2.82 11.22 -2.55
C ASP A 32 -1.71 11.15 -1.47
N GLY A 33 -1.07 10.00 -1.31
CA GLY A 33 -0.01 9.78 -0.31
C GLY A 33 -0.49 9.76 1.14
N MET A 34 -1.79 9.82 1.42
CA MET A 34 -2.32 9.90 2.79
C MET A 34 -2.36 8.54 3.49
N TRP A 35 -2.57 7.46 2.73
CA TRP A 35 -2.70 6.11 3.25
C TRP A 35 -1.65 5.18 2.65
N ALA A 36 -1.05 4.33 3.49
CA ALA A 36 -0.10 3.31 3.05
C ALA A 36 -0.25 2.00 3.84
N ALA A 37 -0.09 0.86 3.17
CA ALA A 37 0.15 -0.44 3.77
C ALA A 37 1.61 -0.82 3.50
N VAL A 38 2.45 -0.80 4.54
CA VAL A 38 3.87 -1.10 4.44
C VAL A 38 4.14 -2.46 5.07
N PRO A 39 4.81 -3.40 4.37
CA PRO A 39 5.23 -4.66 4.97
C PRO A 39 6.21 -4.39 6.13
N CYS A 40 5.90 -4.91 7.31
CA CYS A 40 6.70 -4.82 8.53
C CYS A 40 6.83 -6.22 9.13
N GLY A 41 7.93 -6.90 8.79
CA GLY A 41 8.16 -8.29 9.15
C GLY A 41 7.12 -9.24 8.53
N LYS A 42 6.37 -9.96 9.37
CA LYS A 42 5.32 -10.91 8.96
C LYS A 42 3.92 -10.27 8.85
N LYS A 43 3.82 -8.95 8.99
CA LYS A 43 2.56 -8.19 9.00
C LYS A 43 2.67 -6.98 8.08
N PHE A 44 1.56 -6.30 7.85
CA PHE A 44 1.46 -5.02 7.18
C PHE A 44 1.08 -3.94 8.19
N SER A 45 1.88 -2.88 8.28
CA SER A 45 1.53 -1.68 9.03
C SER A 45 0.75 -0.75 8.14
N ILE A 46 -0.40 -0.30 8.61
CA ILE A 46 -1.25 0.66 7.92
C ILE A 46 -0.95 2.03 8.52
N ILE A 47 -0.47 2.92 7.67
CA ILE A 47 -0.08 4.29 7.99
C ILE A 47 -1.13 5.22 7.42
N HIS A 48 -1.55 6.20 8.22
CA HIS A 48 -2.39 7.30 7.80
C HIS A 48 -1.78 8.62 8.29
N ASN A 49 -1.52 9.55 7.37
CA ASN A 49 -0.91 10.87 7.65
C ASN A 49 0.34 10.78 8.55
N GLY A 50 1.22 9.83 8.25
CA GLY A 50 2.48 9.64 8.98
C GLY A 50 2.39 8.86 10.29
N SER A 51 1.21 8.39 10.71
CA SER A 51 1.03 7.58 11.93
C SER A 51 0.58 6.16 11.62
N VAL A 52 1.18 5.16 12.28
CA VAL A 52 0.69 3.77 12.20
C VAL A 52 -0.60 3.66 13.00
N ILE A 53 -1.71 3.41 12.32
CA ILE A 53 -3.04 3.34 12.94
C ILE A 53 -3.57 1.92 13.09
N HIS A 54 -3.03 0.97 12.31
CA HIS A 54 -3.46 -0.42 12.36
C HIS A 54 -2.36 -1.36 11.84
N GLN A 55 -2.44 -2.64 12.20
CA GLN A 55 -1.59 -3.69 11.65
C GLN A 55 -2.44 -4.87 11.20
N SER A 56 -2.13 -5.41 10.03
CA SER A 56 -2.87 -6.52 9.43
C SER A 56 -1.93 -7.67 9.09
N ARG A 57 -2.43 -8.90 9.12
CA ARG A 57 -1.61 -10.10 8.81
C ARG A 57 -1.53 -10.40 7.31
N THR A 58 -2.49 -9.92 6.54
CA THR A 58 -2.57 -10.17 5.09
C THR A 58 -2.66 -8.86 4.33
N TYR A 59 -2.19 -8.86 3.09
CA TYR A 59 -2.26 -7.70 2.21
C TYR A 59 -3.72 -7.27 1.95
N ASP A 60 -4.61 -8.23 1.68
CA ASP A 60 -6.02 -7.94 1.38
C ASP A 60 -6.76 -7.30 2.55
N SER A 61 -6.46 -7.72 3.78
CA SER A 61 -7.05 -7.08 4.97
C SER A 61 -6.54 -5.66 5.14
N ALA A 62 -5.26 -5.40 4.87
CA ALA A 62 -4.70 -4.06 4.89
C ALA A 62 -5.33 -3.15 3.82
N LEU A 63 -5.46 -3.64 2.58
CA LEU A 63 -6.13 -2.92 1.50
C LEU A 63 -7.59 -2.61 1.82
N ASN A 64 -8.33 -3.59 2.33
CA ASN A 64 -9.73 -3.40 2.70
C ASN A 64 -9.89 -2.35 3.81
N PHE A 65 -8.95 -2.29 4.75
CA PHE A 65 -8.92 -1.25 5.77
C PHE A 65 -8.74 0.14 5.16
N ILE A 66 -7.74 0.30 4.29
CA ILE A 66 -7.45 1.56 3.61
C ILE A 66 -8.64 2.02 2.75
N LYS A 67 -9.22 1.11 1.94
CA LYS A 67 -10.40 1.41 1.12
C LYS A 67 -11.59 1.92 1.95
N LYS A 68 -11.81 1.32 3.14
CA LYS A 68 -12.84 1.80 4.08
C LYS A 68 -12.50 3.18 4.64
N GLY A 69 -11.24 3.41 5.00
CA GLY A 69 -10.73 4.72 5.46
C GLY A 69 -11.01 5.83 4.46
N VAL A 70 -10.54 5.66 3.22
CA VAL A 70 -10.72 6.62 2.12
C VAL A 70 -12.19 6.93 1.85
N LYS A 71 -13.05 5.89 1.80
CA LYS A 71 -14.50 6.07 1.60
C LYS A 71 -15.15 6.89 2.73
N ASN A 72 -14.75 6.63 3.97
CA ASN A 72 -15.29 7.33 5.13
C ASN A 72 -14.87 8.81 5.14
N GLU A 73 -13.65 9.13 4.72
CA GLU A 73 -13.14 10.49 4.63
C GLU A 73 -13.83 11.30 3.54
N GLY A 74 -14.00 10.72 2.34
CA GLY A 74 -14.78 11.33 1.27
C GLY A 74 -16.22 11.64 1.71
N SER A 75 -16.84 10.71 2.45
CA SER A 75 -18.20 10.89 2.98
C SER A 75 -18.29 12.02 4.01
N LYS A 76 -17.29 12.16 4.89
CA LYS A 76 -17.22 13.25 5.88
C LYS A 76 -17.03 14.61 5.20
N ARG A 77 -16.19 14.69 4.16
CA ARG A 77 -15.97 15.93 3.40
C ARG A 77 -17.25 16.43 2.75
N ASN A 78 -18.00 15.54 2.10
CA ASN A 78 -19.26 15.90 1.46
C ASN A 78 -20.33 16.37 2.47
N ARG A 79 -20.40 15.74 3.66
CA ARG A 79 -21.32 16.18 4.72
C ARG A 79 -21.03 17.61 5.21
N ARG A 80 -19.76 17.96 5.41
CA ARG A 80 -19.35 19.30 5.89
C ARG A 80 -19.65 20.41 4.89
N GLN A 81 -19.60 20.12 3.59
CA GLN A 81 -19.91 21.09 2.54
C GLN A 81 -21.40 21.42 2.40
N ARG A 82 -22.30 20.61 2.97
CA ARG A 82 -23.77 20.83 2.90
C ARG A 82 -24.32 21.65 4.07
N THR A 83 -23.49 21.93 5.08
CA THR A 83 -23.87 22.65 6.30
C THR A 83 -23.20 24.02 6.40
N GLY A 84 -22.64 24.53 5.30
CA GLY A 84 -22.06 25.87 5.20
C GLY A 84 -22.82 26.72 4.20
#